data_AF-A0A7W0TBL2-F1
#
_entry.id   AF-A0A7W0TBL2-F1
#
_cell.length_a   1.000
_cell.length_b   1.000
_cell.length_c   1.000
_cell.angle_alpha   90.00
_cell.angle_beta   90.00
_cell.angle_gamma   90.00
#
_symmetry.space_group_name_H-M   'P 1'
#
loop_
_entity.id
_entity.type
_entity.pdbx_description
1 polymer ?
#
loop_
_entity_poly.entity_id
_entity_poly.type
_entity_poly.pdbx_seq_one_letter_code
_entity_poly.pdbx_strand_id
1 'polypeptide(L)'
;ALHRLHGNPWADAMGTLLEAGAQLDRDAAVRMLAIAIEACVRADLAAFAYAARRRRGELLDGDEGRALVARADRELADQAVRAPDKFARLLVPIRAGNP
;
A
#
# COMPACT_ATOMS: atom_id res chain seq x y z
N ALA A 1 -4.16 -25.64 10.04
CA ALA A 1 -3.85 -25.56 8.59
C ALA A 1 -3.04 -24.31 8.24
N LEU A 2 -3.41 -23.12 8.75
CA LEU A 2 -2.77 -21.83 8.43
C LEU A 2 -1.36 -21.62 9.02
N HIS A 3 -0.99 -22.29 10.12
CA HIS A 3 0.36 -22.21 10.71
C HIS A 3 1.51 -22.54 9.73
N ARG A 4 1.23 -23.29 8.65
CA ARG A 4 2.21 -23.64 7.61
C ARG A 4 2.60 -22.46 6.71
N LEU A 5 1.84 -21.36 6.77
CA LEU A 5 2.10 -20.13 6.02
C LEU A 5 2.85 -19.09 6.86
N HIS A 6 3.19 -19.38 8.13
CA HIS A 6 4.01 -18.47 8.93
C HIS A 6 5.39 -18.30 8.29
N GLY A 7 5.81 -17.06 8.09
CA GLY A 7 7.05 -16.72 7.39
C GLY A 7 6.98 -16.85 5.87
N ASN A 8 5.78 -17.04 5.29
CA ASN A 8 5.59 -16.95 3.86
C ASN A 8 5.60 -15.46 3.44
N PRO A 9 6.55 -15.00 2.61
CA PRO A 9 6.69 -13.58 2.29
C PRO A 9 5.44 -12.95 1.68
N TRP A 10 4.69 -13.71 0.88
CA TRP A 10 3.44 -13.24 0.30
C TRP A 10 2.36 -13.04 1.38
N ALA A 11 2.18 -14.02 2.27
CA ALA A 11 1.21 -13.93 3.35
C ALA A 11 1.54 -12.80 4.34
N ASP A 12 2.83 -12.65 4.67
CA ASP A 12 3.31 -11.59 5.54
C ASP A 12 3.04 -10.20 4.91
N ALA A 13 3.34 -10.02 3.62
CA ALA A 13 3.07 -8.77 2.91
C ALA A 13 1.56 -8.42 2.88
N MET A 14 0.70 -9.40 2.61
CA MET A 14 -0.76 -9.19 2.63
C MET A 14 -1.26 -8.86 4.04
N GLY A 15 -0.73 -9.51 5.07
CA GLY A 15 -1.04 -9.20 6.46
C GLY A 15 -0.70 -7.75 6.81
N THR A 16 0.51 -7.30 6.48
CA THR A 16 0.94 -5.91 6.73
C THR A 16 0.09 -4.89 5.98
N LEU A 17 -0.34 -5.18 4.73
CA LEU A 17 -1.25 -4.31 3.99
C LEU A 17 -2.61 -4.16 4.68
N LEU A 18 -3.18 -5.26 5.17
CA LEU A 18 -4.45 -5.24 5.89
C LEU A 18 -4.33 -4.50 7.23
N GLU A 19 -3.23 -4.71 7.97
CA GLU A 19 -2.93 -3.97 9.20
C GLU A 19 -2.80 -2.48 8.95
N ALA A 20 -2.15 -2.08 7.84
CA ALA A 20 -2.03 -0.69 7.43
C ALA A 20 -3.41 -0.08 7.13
N GLY A 21 -4.25 -0.82 6.41
CA GLY A 21 -5.59 -0.39 6.06
C GLY A 21 -6.55 -0.26 7.24
N ALA A 22 -6.36 -1.10 8.27
CA ALA A 22 -7.18 -1.13 9.48
C ALA A 22 -6.88 0.02 10.45
N GLN A 23 -5.75 0.72 10.29
CA GLN A 23 -5.42 1.85 11.15
C GLN A 23 -6.47 2.97 11.03
N LEU A 24 -6.94 3.46 12.18
CA LEU A 24 -7.82 4.62 12.27
C LEU A 24 -7.03 5.93 12.37
N ASP A 25 -5.89 5.88 13.05
CA ASP A 25 -4.96 7.00 13.15
C ASP A 25 -4.18 7.17 11.83
N ARG A 26 -4.15 8.40 11.34
CA ARG A 26 -3.50 8.74 10.05
C ARG A 26 -2.00 8.47 10.10
N ASP A 27 -1.33 8.86 11.17
CA ASP A 27 0.12 8.71 11.27
C ASP A 27 0.53 7.25 11.41
N ALA A 28 -0.25 6.47 12.16
CA ALA A 28 -0.11 5.02 12.26
C ALA A 28 -0.30 4.35 10.88
N ALA A 29 -1.33 4.74 10.13
CA ALA A 29 -1.56 4.26 8.77
C ALA A 29 -0.37 4.56 7.84
N VAL A 30 0.14 5.80 7.87
CA VAL A 30 1.31 6.22 7.07
C VAL A 30 2.56 5.40 7.41
N ARG A 31 2.83 5.16 8.70
CA ARG A 31 3.96 4.33 9.14
C ARG A 31 3.78 2.89 8.71
N MET A 32 2.59 2.31 8.89
CA MET A 32 2.34 0.92 8.54
C MET A 32 2.36 0.69 7.03
N LEU A 33 1.91 1.65 6.23
CA LEU A 33 2.03 1.59 4.76
C LEU A 33 3.50 1.58 4.33
N ALA A 34 4.39 2.31 5.00
CA ALA A 34 5.82 2.23 4.70
C ALA A 34 6.39 0.82 4.94
N ILE A 35 5.99 0.17 6.04
CA ILE A 35 6.38 -1.22 6.35
C ILE A 35 5.80 -2.18 5.29
N ALA A 36 4.54 -1.99 4.91
CA ALA A 36 3.86 -2.81 3.91
C ALA A 36 4.51 -2.71 2.52
N ILE A 37 4.98 -1.52 2.12
CA ILE A 37 5.74 -1.32 0.88
C ILE A 37 6.99 -2.20 0.87
N GLU A 38 7.78 -2.16 1.94
CA GLU A 38 9.00 -2.97 2.05
C GLU A 38 8.70 -4.48 2.07
N ALA A 39 7.62 -4.90 2.72
CA ALA A 39 7.18 -6.29 2.71
C ALA A 39 6.79 -6.75 1.29
N CYS A 40 6.04 -5.92 0.55
CA CYS A 40 5.67 -6.21 -0.83
C CYS A 40 6.90 -6.27 -1.75
N VAL A 41 7.88 -5.39 -1.57
CA VAL A 41 9.14 -5.42 -2.34
C VAL A 41 9.90 -6.72 -2.08
N ARG A 42 10.04 -7.15 -0.81
CA ARG A 42 10.71 -8.42 -0.48
C ARG A 42 9.97 -9.65 -1.00
N ALA A 43 8.66 -9.56 -1.16
CA ALA A 43 7.81 -10.64 -1.68
C ALA A 43 7.64 -10.60 -3.21
N ASP A 44 8.33 -9.69 -3.92
CA ASP A 44 8.21 -9.47 -5.36
C ASP A 44 6.77 -9.13 -5.83
N LEU A 45 6.09 -8.30 -5.04
CA LEU A 45 4.72 -7.84 -5.26
C LEU A 45 4.67 -6.38 -5.69
N ALA A 46 5.34 -6.06 -6.81
CA ALA A 46 5.53 -4.70 -7.29
C ALA A 46 4.24 -3.86 -7.35
N ALA A 47 3.18 -4.38 -7.97
CA ALA A 47 1.91 -3.65 -8.11
C ALA A 47 1.26 -3.32 -6.75
N PHE A 48 1.40 -4.19 -5.75
CA PHE A 48 0.93 -3.95 -4.38
C PHE A 48 1.79 -2.89 -3.67
N ALA A 49 3.11 -2.93 -3.85
CA ALA A 49 4.00 -1.91 -3.33
C ALA A 49 3.67 -0.52 -3.91
N TYR A 50 3.35 -0.44 -5.21
CA TYR A 50 2.97 0.81 -5.86
C TYR A 50 1.61 1.30 -5.39
N ALA A 51 0.63 0.41 -5.26
CA ALA A 51 -0.66 0.73 -4.66
C ALA A 51 -0.51 1.28 -3.23
N ALA A 52 0.27 0.63 -2.37
CA ALA A 52 0.54 1.08 -1.01
C ALA A 52 1.27 2.43 -0.96
N ARG A 53 2.23 2.67 -1.87
CA ARG A 53 2.89 3.98 -2.02
C ARG A 53 1.90 5.08 -2.38
N ARG A 54 1.01 4.82 -3.32
CA ARG A 54 -0.04 5.75 -3.71
C ARG A 54 -0.94 6.10 -2.52
N ARG A 55 -1.41 5.07 -1.83
CA ARG A 55 -2.24 5.19 -0.62
C ARG A 55 -1.53 5.96 0.51
N ARG A 56 -0.22 5.76 0.71
CA ARG A 56 0.59 6.53 1.67
C ARG A 56 0.68 8.00 1.26
N GLY A 57 0.89 8.27 -0.03
CA GLY A 57 0.92 9.62 -0.57
C GLY A 57 -0.40 10.38 -0.38
N GLU A 58 -1.55 9.70 -0.47
CA GLU A 58 -2.87 10.31 -0.22
C GLU A 58 -3.13 10.66 1.25
N LEU A 59 -2.42 10.02 2.19
CA LEU A 59 -2.53 10.34 3.61
C LEU A 59 -1.57 11.46 4.04
N LEU A 60 -0.48 11.66 3.29
CA LEU A 60 0.50 12.71 3.53
C LEU A 60 0.06 14.02 2.87
N ASP A 61 0.16 15.11 3.61
CA ASP A 61 -0.11 16.44 3.07
C ASP A 61 1.13 17.00 2.33
N GLY A 62 0.89 18.02 1.50
CA GLY A 62 1.98 18.78 0.85
C GLY A 62 2.65 18.08 -0.33
N ASP A 63 3.87 18.51 -0.65
CA ASP A 63 4.61 18.07 -1.84
C ASP A 63 5.09 16.62 -1.75
N GLU A 64 5.41 16.13 -0.54
CA GLU A 64 5.82 14.73 -0.34
C GLU A 64 4.71 13.78 -0.76
N GLY A 65 3.48 13.99 -0.28
CA GLY A 65 2.33 13.17 -0.63
C GLY A 65 2.06 13.17 -2.13
N ARG A 66 2.06 14.35 -2.76
CA ARG A 66 1.88 14.51 -4.21
C ARG A 66 2.95 13.77 -5.01
N ALA A 67 4.21 13.86 -4.60
CA ALA A 67 5.31 13.18 -5.28
C ALA A 67 5.18 11.64 -5.22
N LEU A 68 4.73 11.10 -4.08
CA LEU A 68 4.49 9.66 -3.91
C LEU A 68 3.34 9.16 -4.79
N VAL A 69 2.23 9.91 -4.85
CA VAL A 69 1.09 9.58 -5.71
C VAL A 69 1.52 9.60 -7.18
N ALA A 70 2.16 10.68 -7.63
CA ALA A 70 2.60 10.82 -9.02
C ALA A 70 3.61 9.73 -9.43
N ARG A 71 4.51 9.34 -8.53
CA ARG A 71 5.43 8.24 -8.77
C ARG A 71 4.69 6.91 -8.92
N ALA A 72 3.80 6.60 -7.98
CA ALA A 72 3.05 5.35 -8.01
C ALA A 72 2.13 5.24 -9.23
N ASP A 73 1.50 6.34 -9.66
CA ASP A 73 0.65 6.36 -10.84
C ASP A 73 1.45 6.04 -12.12
N ARG A 74 2.69 6.54 -12.24
CA ARG A 74 3.58 6.17 -13.36
C ARG A 74 3.96 4.70 -13.32
N GLU A 75 4.41 4.21 -12.17
CA GLU A 75 4.83 2.80 -12.02
C GLU A 75 3.66 1.83 -12.25
N LEU A 76 2.44 2.19 -11.86
CA LEU A 76 1.23 1.40 -12.16
C LEU A 76 0.85 1.47 -13.65
N ALA A 77 0.98 2.64 -14.28
CA ALA A 77 0.75 2.78 -15.71
C ALA A 77 1.73 1.94 -16.55
N ASP A 78 3.00 1.88 -16.15
CA ASP A 78 4.02 1.02 -16.77
C ASP A 78 3.68 -0.48 -16.67
N GLN A 79 2.87 -0.86 -15.68
CA GLN A 79 2.31 -2.20 -15.49
C GLN A 79 0.94 -2.37 -16.18
N ALA A 80 0.59 -1.49 -17.12
CA ALA A 80 -0.69 -1.46 -17.85
C ALA A 80 -1.95 -1.30 -16.97
N VAL A 81 -1.82 -0.79 -15.75
CA VAL A 81 -2.97 -0.48 -14.89
C VAL A 81 -3.67 0.78 -15.41
N ARG A 82 -4.86 0.62 -15.97
CA ARG A 82 -5.63 1.70 -16.60
C ARG A 82 -6.21 2.73 -15.62
N ALA A 83 -6.49 2.32 -14.39
CA ALA A 83 -7.09 3.17 -13.36
C ALA A 83 -6.32 3.01 -12.03
N PRO A 84 -5.13 3.64 -11.89
CA PRO A 84 -4.28 3.50 -10.72
C PRO A 84 -4.97 3.83 -9.39
N ASP A 85 -5.88 4.80 -9.40
CA ASP A 85 -6.66 5.20 -8.23
C ASP A 85 -7.60 4.11 -7.73
N LYS A 86 -8.42 3.54 -8.63
CA LYS A 86 -9.37 2.47 -8.32
C LYS A 86 -8.63 1.20 -7.94
N PHE A 87 -7.55 0.90 -8.66
CA PHE A 87 -6.70 -0.24 -8.39
C PHE A 87 -6.09 -0.16 -6.99
N ALA A 88 -5.51 0.98 -6.62
CA ALA A 88 -4.93 1.16 -5.30
C ALA A 88 -5.96 1.09 -4.17
N ARG A 89 -7.16 1.67 -4.36
CA ARG A 89 -8.26 1.59 -3.37
C ARG A 89 -8.79 0.17 -3.17
N LEU A 90 -8.82 -0.64 -4.24
CA LEU A 90 -9.23 -2.04 -4.19
C LEU A 90 -8.23 -2.89 -3.41
N LEU A 91 -6.94 -2.75 -3.71
CA LEU A 91 -5.90 -3.60 -3.12
C LEU A 91 -5.50 -3.17 -1.72
N VAL A 92 -5.56 -1.86 -1.44
CA VAL A 92 -5.07 -1.27 -0.19
C VAL A 92 -6.15 -0.32 0.35
N PRO A 93 -7.24 -0.86 0.90
CA PRO A 93 -8.27 -0.03 1.54
C PRO A 93 -7.64 0.68 2.74
N ILE A 94 -7.98 1.96 2.96
CA ILE A 94 -7.56 2.70 4.16
C ILE A 94 -8.80 3.21 4.88
N ARG A 95 -8.85 3.04 6.20
CA ARG A 95 -9.88 3.64 7.06
C ARG A 95 -9.50 5.05 7.54
N ALA A 96 -8.24 5.28 7.91
CA ALA A 96 -7.73 6.62 8.19
C ALA A 96 -8.01 7.59 7.03
N GLY A 97 -8.72 8.69 7.30
CA GLY A 97 -9.06 9.71 6.31
C GLY A 97 -10.37 9.50 5.56
N ASN A 98 -11.12 8.43 5.84
CA ASN A 98 -12.54 8.31 5.49
C ASN A 98 -13.35 8.49 6.79
N PRO A 99 -14.36 9.38 6.86
CA PRO A 99 -15.25 9.42 8.02
C PRO A 99 -16.00 8.09 8.21
#